data_AF-A0A1Y3CCF9-F1
#
_entry.id   AF-A0A1Y3CCF9-F1
#
_cell.length_a   1.000
_cell.length_b   1.000
_cell.length_c   1.000
_cell.angle_alpha   90.00
_cell.angle_beta   90.00
_cell.angle_gamma   90.00
#
_symmetry.space_group_name_H-M   'P 1'
#
loop_
_entity.id
_entity.type
_entity.pdbx_description
1 polymer ?
#
loop_
_entity_poly.entity_id
_entity_poly.type
_entity_poly.pdbx_seq_one_letter_code
_entity_poly.pdbx_strand_id
1 'polypeptide(L)'
;MNVLEKAKLIKELNQLLDGLEQRSLSFFEIARSKARVKEIFALCDEPIFKKQILKFKSHIQPEKAAKDFAAQTLFQLSFRGVFQQDSALEKALYLHPDFGWAILYDPHQGWQIWLIPAANRTALISEWGNLDDTYHWMLEQQQSYRCLKTDHELKQIQSFVAQQIAKALTETETETETETETETET
;
A
#
# COMPACT_ATOMS: atom_id res chain seq x y z
N MET A 1 0.57 11.65 -20.67
CA MET A 1 -0.06 11.53 -22.01
C MET A 1 -0.30 12.92 -22.60
N ASN A 2 0.30 13.21 -23.75
CA ASN A 2 0.25 14.50 -24.44
C ASN A 2 -1.10 14.68 -25.19
N VAL A 3 -1.51 15.93 -25.44
CA VAL A 3 -2.73 16.31 -26.17
C VAL A 3 -2.80 15.64 -27.54
N LEU A 4 -1.67 15.52 -28.23
CA LEU A 4 -1.57 14.86 -29.53
C LEU A 4 -1.87 13.35 -29.45
N GLU A 5 -1.40 12.69 -28.40
CA GLU A 5 -1.65 11.25 -28.16
C GLU A 5 -3.13 11.02 -27.85
N LYS A 6 -3.75 11.94 -27.10
CA LYS A 6 -5.18 11.88 -26.78
C LYS A 6 -6.03 11.98 -28.04
N ALA A 7 -5.72 12.93 -28.91
CA ALA A 7 -6.42 13.08 -30.19
C ALA A 7 -6.28 11.83 -31.07
N LYS A 8 -5.11 11.17 -31.07
CA LYS A 8 -4.89 9.92 -31.80
C LYS A 8 -5.71 8.76 -31.22
N LEU A 9 -5.70 8.57 -29.89
CA LEU A 9 -6.47 7.51 -29.24
C LEU A 9 -7.99 7.72 -29.40
N ILE A 10 -8.48 8.95 -29.33
CA ILE A 10 -9.91 9.26 -29.57
C ILE A 10 -10.29 8.92 -31.02
N LYS A 11 -9.46 9.28 -32.00
CA LYS A 11 -9.70 8.96 -33.40
C LYS A 11 -9.70 7.44 -33.65
N GLU A 12 -8.75 6.74 -33.05
CA GLU A 12 -8.66 5.27 -33.12
C GLU A 12 -9.89 4.60 -32.48
N LEU A 13 -10.32 5.07 -31.31
CA LEU A 13 -11.50 4.55 -30.61
C LEU A 13 -12.77 4.68 -31.45
N ASN A 14 -13.00 5.84 -32.06
CA ASN A 14 -14.16 6.06 -32.93
C ASN A 14 -14.15 5.09 -34.13
N GLN A 15 -12.99 4.89 -34.78
CA GLN A 15 -12.86 3.94 -35.90
C GLN A 15 -13.14 2.50 -35.47
N LEU A 16 -12.68 2.10 -34.28
CA LEU A 16 -12.94 0.77 -33.73
C LEU A 16 -14.42 0.56 -33.38
N LEU A 17 -15.08 1.58 -32.84
CA LEU A 17 -16.51 1.54 -32.52
C LEU A 17 -17.37 1.48 -33.78
N ASP A 18 -17.09 2.33 -34.79
CA ASP A 18 -17.80 2.33 -36.07
C ASP A 18 -17.71 0.96 -36.76
N GLY A 19 -16.52 0.34 -36.77
CA GLY A 19 -16.32 -0.99 -37.33
C GLY A 19 -17.08 -2.09 -36.56
N LEU A 20 -17.18 -1.97 -35.24
CA LEU A 20 -17.92 -2.92 -34.41
C LEU A 20 -19.45 -2.77 -34.55
N GLU A 21 -19.95 -1.55 -34.75
CA GLU A 21 -21.38 -1.26 -34.93
C GLU A 21 -21.90 -1.69 -36.31
N GLN A 22 -21.12 -1.47 -37.36
CA GLN A 22 -21.53 -1.77 -38.74
C GLN A 22 -21.56 -3.27 -39.08
N ARG A 23 -21.14 -4.15 -38.15
CA ARG A 23 -21.07 -5.63 -38.29
C ARG A 23 -20.39 -6.11 -39.59
N SER A 24 -19.57 -5.26 -40.21
CA SER A 24 -18.85 -5.56 -41.46
C SER A 24 -17.54 -6.30 -41.23
N LEU A 25 -17.16 -6.51 -39.96
CA LEU A 25 -15.92 -7.14 -39.55
C LEU A 25 -16.05 -8.66 -39.40
N SER A 26 -15.00 -9.38 -39.77
CA SER A 26 -14.87 -10.81 -39.46
C SER A 26 -14.80 -11.05 -37.94
N PHE A 27 -15.09 -12.27 -37.49
CA PHE A 27 -14.98 -12.64 -36.07
C PHE A 27 -13.59 -12.35 -35.47
N PHE A 28 -12.53 -12.57 -36.25
CA PHE A 28 -11.16 -12.27 -35.84
C PHE A 28 -10.94 -10.76 -35.65
N GLU A 29 -11.44 -9.94 -36.58
CA GLU A 29 -11.33 -8.48 -36.51
C GLU A 29 -12.19 -7.89 -35.39
N ILE A 30 -13.35 -8.48 -35.10
CA ILE A 30 -14.17 -8.13 -33.93
C ILE A 30 -13.39 -8.41 -32.64
N ALA A 31 -12.76 -9.58 -32.51
CA ALA A 31 -11.97 -9.92 -31.33
C ALA A 31 -10.77 -8.98 -31.17
N ARG A 32 -10.04 -8.71 -32.26
CA ARG A 32 -8.91 -7.76 -32.28
C ARG A 32 -9.35 -6.35 -31.92
N SER A 33 -10.46 -5.87 -32.48
CA SER A 33 -10.97 -4.52 -32.21
C SER A 33 -11.43 -4.39 -30.76
N LYS A 34 -12.11 -5.40 -30.21
CA LYS A 34 -12.48 -5.45 -28.78
C LYS A 34 -11.25 -5.48 -27.86
N ALA A 35 -10.21 -6.24 -28.22
CA ALA A 35 -8.95 -6.26 -27.47
C ALA A 35 -8.29 -4.88 -27.49
N ARG A 36 -8.22 -4.24 -28.66
CA ARG A 36 -7.62 -2.93 -28.81
C ARG A 36 -8.38 -1.83 -28.07
N VAL A 37 -9.70 -1.86 -28.07
CA VAL A 37 -10.53 -0.93 -27.26
C VAL A 37 -10.16 -1.06 -25.77
N LYS A 38 -10.01 -2.28 -25.24
CA LYS A 38 -9.59 -2.51 -23.85
C LYS A 38 -8.18 -1.96 -23.57
N GLU A 39 -7.25 -2.11 -24.51
CA GLU A 39 -5.90 -1.54 -24.40
C GLU A 39 -5.93 0.00 -24.39
N ILE A 40 -6.73 0.62 -25.25
CA ILE A 40 -6.87 2.09 -25.30
C ILE A 40 -7.44 2.60 -23.97
N PHE A 41 -8.44 1.93 -23.39
CA PHE A 41 -8.92 2.26 -22.06
C PHE A 41 -7.81 2.14 -21.01
N ALA A 42 -7.06 1.03 -20.98
CA ALA A 42 -5.93 0.87 -20.07
C ALA A 42 -4.86 1.99 -20.20
N LEU A 43 -4.67 2.55 -21.40
CA LEU A 43 -3.76 3.68 -21.65
C LEU A 43 -4.31 5.05 -21.21
N CYS A 44 -5.63 5.19 -21.13
CA CYS A 44 -6.28 6.44 -20.71
C CYS A 44 -6.47 6.54 -19.18
N ASP A 45 -6.17 5.47 -18.45
CA ASP A 45 -6.73 5.19 -17.12
C ASP A 45 -5.69 5.07 -16.00
N GLU A 46 -5.06 6.17 -15.61
CA GLU A 46 -4.18 6.13 -14.42
C GLU A 46 -4.59 6.97 -13.19
N PRO A 47 -5.42 8.02 -13.27
CA PRO A 47 -5.96 8.63 -12.03
C PRO A 47 -7.48 8.47 -11.86
N ILE A 48 -8.26 8.69 -12.92
CA ILE A 48 -9.73 8.76 -12.82
C ILE A 48 -10.34 7.36 -12.68
N PHE A 49 -9.82 6.39 -13.45
CA PHE A 49 -10.27 5.02 -13.36
C PHE A 49 -9.76 4.29 -12.12
N LYS A 50 -8.58 4.63 -11.57
CA LYS A 50 -8.14 4.09 -10.28
C LYS A 50 -9.16 4.41 -9.18
N LYS A 51 -9.72 5.63 -9.16
CA LYS A 51 -10.78 6.02 -8.22
C LYS A 51 -12.09 5.25 -8.44
N GLN A 52 -12.55 5.13 -9.69
CA GLN A 52 -13.81 4.40 -9.96
C GLN A 52 -13.67 2.88 -9.74
N ILE A 53 -12.53 2.30 -10.12
CA ILE A 53 -12.19 0.89 -9.88
C ILE A 53 -12.03 0.63 -8.38
N LEU A 54 -11.41 1.53 -7.62
CA LEU A 54 -11.30 1.39 -6.16
C LEU A 54 -12.68 1.37 -5.53
N LYS A 55 -13.56 2.33 -5.87
CA LYS A 55 -14.97 2.32 -5.39
C LYS A 55 -15.68 1.01 -5.71
N PHE A 56 -15.53 0.50 -6.94
CA PHE A 56 -16.14 -0.75 -7.34
C PHE A 56 -15.54 -1.97 -6.61
N LYS A 57 -14.21 -2.07 -6.50
CA LYS A 57 -13.52 -3.15 -5.78
C LYS A 57 -13.84 -3.13 -4.29
N SER A 58 -13.92 -1.96 -3.67
CA SER A 58 -14.33 -1.77 -2.28
C SER A 58 -15.73 -2.32 -2.01
N HIS A 59 -16.64 -2.32 -3.00
CA HIS A 59 -17.98 -2.89 -2.84
C HIS A 59 -18.01 -4.41 -2.97
N ILE A 60 -17.19 -5.02 -3.83
CA ILE A 60 -17.23 -6.47 -4.09
C ILE A 60 -16.30 -7.25 -3.16
N GLN A 61 -15.11 -6.70 -2.86
CA GLN A 61 -14.09 -7.32 -2.03
C GLN A 61 -13.45 -6.26 -1.13
N PRO A 62 -14.18 -5.75 -0.11
CA PRO A 62 -13.73 -4.65 0.73
C PRO A 62 -12.36 -4.89 1.35
N GLU A 63 -12.18 -6.04 2.01
CA GLU A 63 -10.92 -6.37 2.70
C GLU A 63 -9.73 -6.41 1.73
N LYS A 64 -9.92 -6.99 0.54
CA LYS A 64 -8.89 -7.05 -0.49
C LYS A 64 -8.57 -5.66 -1.04
N ALA A 65 -9.59 -4.85 -1.31
CA ALA A 65 -9.40 -3.48 -1.80
C ALA A 65 -8.60 -2.62 -0.81
N ALA A 66 -8.89 -2.73 0.49
CA ALA A 66 -8.17 -2.00 1.52
C ALA A 66 -6.72 -2.51 1.69
N LYS A 67 -6.47 -3.82 1.58
CA LYS A 67 -5.09 -4.36 1.57
C LYS A 67 -4.30 -3.91 0.34
N ASP A 68 -4.91 -3.99 -0.85
CA ASP A 68 -4.31 -3.53 -2.10
C ASP A 68 -4.04 -2.02 -2.08
N PHE A 69 -4.92 -1.24 -1.43
CA PHE A 69 -4.74 0.19 -1.20
C PHE A 69 -3.55 0.45 -0.28
N ALA A 70 -3.50 -0.19 0.90
CA ALA A 70 -2.41 -0.02 1.87
C ALA A 70 -1.04 -0.39 1.28
N ALA A 71 -0.98 -1.42 0.42
CA ALA A 71 0.24 -1.84 -0.27
C ALA A 71 0.78 -0.82 -1.29
N GLN A 72 -0.03 0.16 -1.70
CA GLN A 72 0.39 1.25 -2.60
C GLN A 72 0.80 2.52 -1.84
N THR A 73 0.70 2.51 -0.51
CA THR A 73 1.07 3.66 0.34
C THR A 73 2.57 3.63 0.70
N LEU A 74 3.09 4.75 1.19
CA LEU A 74 4.46 4.84 1.72
C LEU A 74 4.61 4.25 3.14
N PHE A 75 3.53 3.73 3.70
CA PHE A 75 3.41 3.33 5.10
C PHE A 75 3.04 1.85 5.25
N GLN A 76 3.26 1.02 4.22
CA GLN A 76 2.84 -0.38 4.19
C GLN A 76 3.44 -1.20 5.34
N LEU A 77 4.70 -0.97 5.71
CA LEU A 77 5.37 -1.70 6.80
C LEU A 77 4.82 -1.33 8.19
N SER A 78 4.21 -0.15 8.31
CA SER A 78 3.52 0.28 9.53
C SER A 78 2.03 -0.09 9.55
N PHE A 79 1.52 -0.66 8.47
CA PHE A 79 0.12 -1.11 8.38
C PHE A 79 -0.09 -2.39 9.21
N ARG A 80 -1.17 -2.43 10.00
CA ARG A 80 -1.52 -3.56 10.88
C ARG A 80 -2.66 -4.42 10.38
N GLY A 81 -3.35 -3.98 9.33
CA GLY A 81 -4.39 -4.77 8.67
C GLY A 81 -5.73 -4.05 8.56
N VAL A 82 -6.71 -4.82 8.08
CA VAL A 82 -8.09 -4.41 7.87
C VAL A 82 -8.97 -5.24 8.79
N PHE A 83 -9.88 -4.59 9.51
CA PHE A 83 -10.71 -5.21 10.53
C PHE A 83 -12.17 -4.79 10.38
N GLN A 84 -13.08 -5.58 10.94
CA GLN A 84 -14.51 -5.25 11.05
C GLN A 84 -14.94 -5.02 12.51
N GLN A 85 -14.04 -5.27 13.46
CA GLN A 85 -14.31 -5.17 14.89
C GLN A 85 -13.24 -4.30 15.53
N ASP A 86 -13.68 -3.24 16.22
CA ASP A 86 -12.85 -2.27 16.91
C ASP A 86 -11.90 -2.96 17.89
N SER A 87 -12.40 -3.91 18.68
CA SER A 87 -11.58 -4.62 19.67
C SER A 87 -10.43 -5.44 19.06
N ALA A 88 -10.60 -5.96 17.84
CA ALA A 88 -9.55 -6.72 17.16
C ALA A 88 -8.50 -5.77 16.56
N LEU A 89 -8.97 -4.67 15.98
CA LEU A 89 -8.11 -3.60 15.46
C LEU A 89 -7.27 -2.99 16.58
N GLU A 90 -7.91 -2.66 17.70
CA GLU A 90 -7.29 -2.03 18.86
C GLU A 90 -6.14 -2.90 19.39
N LYS A 91 -6.40 -4.20 19.59
CA LYS A 91 -5.37 -5.17 20.00
C LYS A 91 -4.20 -5.21 19.02
N ALA A 92 -4.47 -5.19 17.71
CA ALA A 92 -3.42 -5.22 16.69
C ALA A 92 -2.56 -3.95 16.68
N LEU A 93 -3.15 -2.77 16.96
CA LEU A 93 -2.41 -1.52 17.08
C LEU A 93 -1.53 -1.49 18.34
N TYR A 94 -2.08 -1.86 19.51
CA TYR A 94 -1.33 -1.80 20.76
C TYR A 94 -0.30 -2.93 20.94
N LEU A 95 -0.32 -3.97 20.10
CA LEU A 95 0.76 -4.97 20.07
C LEU A 95 2.10 -4.36 19.63
N HIS A 96 2.05 -3.32 18.78
CA HIS A 96 3.23 -2.59 18.29
C HIS A 96 3.01 -1.09 18.46
N PRO A 97 3.13 -0.58 19.69
CA PRO A 97 2.52 0.68 20.06
C PRO A 97 3.38 1.89 19.64
N ASP A 98 4.63 1.66 19.20
CA ASP A 98 5.56 2.72 18.79
C ASP A 98 5.06 3.55 17.60
N PHE A 99 4.52 2.87 16.58
CA PHE A 99 3.97 3.48 15.38
C PHE A 99 3.15 2.43 14.60
N GLY A 100 2.00 2.83 14.09
CA GLY A 100 1.18 1.94 13.28
C GLY A 100 -0.15 2.54 12.89
N TRP A 101 -0.74 1.97 11.85
CA TRP A 101 -2.09 2.35 11.43
C TRP A 101 -2.86 1.11 10.94
N ALA A 102 -4.17 1.18 11.05
CA ALA A 102 -5.09 0.11 10.67
C ALA A 102 -6.37 0.69 10.07
N ILE A 103 -7.08 -0.13 9.30
CA ILE A 103 -8.36 0.24 8.70
C ILE A 103 -9.48 -0.55 9.38
N LEU A 104 -10.53 0.14 9.80
CA LEU A 104 -11.81 -0.43 10.18
C LEU A 104 -12.78 -0.30 9.00
N TYR A 105 -13.52 -1.36 8.72
CA TYR A 105 -14.54 -1.40 7.67
C TYR A 105 -15.90 -1.74 8.26
N ASP A 106 -16.89 -0.91 7.94
CA ASP A 106 -18.29 -1.13 8.22
C ASP A 106 -19.10 -1.03 6.90
N PRO A 107 -19.97 -1.99 6.58
CA PRO A 107 -20.75 -1.97 5.33
C PRO A 107 -21.69 -0.76 5.18
N HIS A 108 -22.10 -0.13 6.27
CA HIS A 108 -23.06 0.98 6.28
C HIS A 108 -22.36 2.34 6.37
N GLN A 109 -21.25 2.43 7.10
CA GLN A 109 -20.52 3.67 7.36
C GLN A 109 -19.29 3.84 6.45
N GLY A 110 -18.79 2.74 5.87
CA GLY A 110 -17.63 2.74 4.96
C GLY A 110 -16.33 2.41 5.68
N TRP A 111 -15.36 3.32 5.58
CA TRP A 111 -13.99 3.10 6.04
C TRP A 111 -13.64 4.09 7.14
N GLN A 112 -12.79 3.66 8.06
CA GLN A 112 -12.20 4.50 9.09
C GLN A 112 -10.74 4.10 9.31
N ILE A 113 -9.85 5.08 9.47
CA ILE A 113 -8.44 4.82 9.78
C ILE A 113 -8.18 5.13 11.24
N TRP A 114 -7.47 4.21 11.89
CA TRP A 114 -6.95 4.37 13.23
C TRP A 114 -5.43 4.45 13.17
N LEU A 115 -4.86 5.42 13.88
CA LEU A 115 -3.45 5.77 13.84
C LEU A 115 -2.92 5.84 15.27
N ILE A 116 -1.94 5.01 15.64
CA ILE A 116 -1.29 5.11 16.96
C ILE A 116 -0.09 6.06 16.89
N PRO A 117 -0.12 7.19 17.62
CA PRO A 117 0.94 8.19 17.48
C PRO A 117 2.19 7.88 18.31
N ALA A 118 2.06 7.11 19.40
CA ALA A 118 3.15 6.70 20.30
C ALA A 118 2.69 5.62 21.28
N ALA A 119 3.65 4.94 21.92
CA ALA A 119 3.43 3.73 22.71
C ALA A 119 2.44 3.83 23.89
N ASN A 120 2.19 5.04 24.39
CA ASN A 120 1.31 5.32 25.54
C ASN A 120 0.24 6.36 25.23
N ARG A 121 -0.11 6.53 23.96
CA ARG A 121 -1.14 7.46 23.52
C ARG A 121 -2.31 6.70 22.93
N THR A 122 -3.50 7.24 23.14
CA THR A 122 -4.71 6.76 22.48
C THR A 122 -4.58 6.92 20.97
N ALA A 123 -5.08 5.94 20.24
CA ALA A 123 -5.16 6.02 18.78
C ALA A 123 -5.97 7.26 18.36
N LEU A 124 -5.46 7.97 17.35
CA LEU A 124 -6.21 8.96 16.60
C LEU A 124 -7.13 8.22 15.64
N ILE A 125 -8.37 8.67 15.51
CA ILE A 125 -9.41 7.99 14.74
C ILE A 125 -9.99 8.98 13.72
N SER A 126 -10.08 8.58 12.46
CA SER A 126 -10.72 9.38 11.42
C SER A 126 -12.24 9.38 11.55
N GLU A 127 -12.91 10.34 10.92
CA GLU A 127 -14.33 10.17 10.60
C GLU A 127 -14.53 9.00 9.61
N TRP A 128 -15.75 8.48 9.55
CA TRP A 128 -16.13 7.48 8.56
C TRP A 128 -16.24 8.09 7.16
N GLY A 129 -15.77 7.38 6.15
CA GLY A 129 -15.80 7.87 4.78
C GLY A 129 -15.32 6.86 3.75
N ASN A 130 -14.85 7.36 2.61
CA ASN A 130 -14.16 6.51 1.62
C ASN A 130 -12.66 6.37 1.97
N LEU A 131 -11.99 5.39 1.35
CA LEU A 131 -10.55 5.14 1.59
C LEU A 131 -9.67 6.35 1.25
N ASP A 132 -10.00 7.12 0.20
CA ASP A 132 -9.22 8.29 -0.20
C ASP A 132 -9.28 9.39 0.88
N ASP A 133 -10.49 9.72 1.35
CA ASP A 133 -10.72 10.79 2.32
C ASP A 133 -10.11 10.46 3.69
N THR A 134 -10.31 9.22 4.15
CA THR A 134 -9.74 8.76 5.43
C THR A 134 -8.22 8.67 5.38
N TYR A 135 -7.64 8.30 4.23
CA TYR A 135 -6.20 8.33 4.04
C TYR A 135 -5.64 9.75 3.97
N HIS A 136 -6.34 10.69 3.33
CA HIS A 136 -5.97 12.10 3.35
C HIS A 136 -5.92 12.65 4.78
N TRP A 137 -6.92 12.33 5.61
CA TRP A 137 -6.89 12.65 7.03
C TRP A 137 -5.66 12.07 7.73
N MET A 138 -5.28 10.82 7.45
CA MET A 138 -4.09 10.20 8.05
C MET A 138 -2.81 10.96 7.68
N LEU A 139 -2.70 11.45 6.44
CA LEU A 139 -1.56 12.26 6.00
C LEU A 139 -1.50 13.62 6.74
N GLU A 140 -2.64 14.24 7.02
CA GLU A 140 -2.71 15.48 7.81
C GLU A 140 -2.29 15.25 9.26
N GLN A 141 -2.73 14.14 9.88
CA GLN A 141 -2.27 13.76 11.22
C GLN A 141 -0.76 13.47 11.22
N GLN A 142 -0.25 12.81 10.18
CA GLN A 142 1.17 12.54 10.04
C GLN A 142 2.00 13.82 9.92
N GLN A 143 1.50 14.87 9.25
CA GLN A 143 2.19 16.16 9.20
C GLN A 143 2.25 16.83 10.58
N SER A 144 1.20 16.68 11.38
CA SER A 144 1.06 17.31 12.69
C SER A 144 1.86 16.59 13.79
N TYR A 145 1.82 15.26 13.80
CA TYR A 145 2.39 14.44 14.88
C TYR A 145 3.68 13.71 14.50
N ARG A 146 3.98 13.56 13.20
CA ARG A 146 5.14 12.82 12.67
C ARG A 146 5.33 11.44 13.31
N CYS A 147 4.23 10.71 13.45
CA CYS A 147 4.20 9.46 14.22
C CYS A 147 4.48 8.20 13.41
N LEU A 148 4.22 8.19 12.11
CA LEU A 148 4.57 7.09 11.22
C LEU A 148 5.98 7.27 10.66
N LYS A 149 6.67 6.16 10.47
CA LYS A 149 7.88 6.10 9.64
C LYS A 149 7.48 5.54 8.28
N THR A 150 8.02 6.15 7.22
CA THR A 150 7.88 5.61 5.87
C THR A 150 8.60 4.27 5.75
N ASP A 151 8.19 3.47 4.78
CA ASP A 151 8.82 2.17 4.51
C ASP A 151 10.31 2.30 4.19
N HIS A 152 10.70 3.44 3.61
CA HIS A 152 12.10 3.75 3.35
C HIS A 152 12.89 3.93 4.65
N GLU A 153 12.39 4.75 5.57
CA GLU A 153 13.01 4.98 6.88
C GLU A 153 13.09 3.68 7.70
N LEU A 154 12.02 2.87 7.67
CA LEU A 154 12.01 1.58 8.36
C LEU A 154 13.06 0.61 7.80
N LYS A 155 13.18 0.51 6.47
CA LYS A 155 14.21 -0.33 5.84
C LYS A 155 15.62 0.15 6.16
N GLN A 156 15.86 1.46 6.19
CA GLN A 156 17.15 2.02 6.60
C GLN A 156 17.49 1.65 8.04
N ILE A 157 16.56 1.83 8.97
CA ILE A 157 16.75 1.46 10.38
C ILE A 157 17.05 -0.03 10.51
N GLN A 158 16.29 -0.89 9.82
CA GLN A 158 16.52 -2.34 9.83
C GLN A 158 17.91 -2.70 9.31
N SER A 159 18.35 -2.08 8.21
CA SER A 159 19.68 -2.33 7.63
C SER A 159 20.81 -1.91 8.59
N PHE A 160 20.67 -0.77 9.26
CA PHE A 160 21.64 -0.28 10.23
C PHE A 160 21.72 -1.19 11.45
N VAL A 161 20.57 -1.60 12.00
CA VAL A 161 20.51 -2.53 13.13
C VAL A 161 21.15 -3.87 12.76
N ALA A 162 20.87 -4.40 11.57
CA ALA A 162 21.47 -5.66 11.10
C ALA A 162 23.00 -5.57 10.98
N GLN A 163 23.53 -4.44 10.49
CA GLN A 163 24.98 -4.20 10.41
C GLN A 163 25.63 -4.14 11.79
N GLN A 164 24.99 -3.47 12.76
CA GLN A 164 25.50 -3.38 14.13
C GLN A 164 25.51 -4.74 14.83
N ILE A 165 24.48 -5.55 14.63
CA ILE A 165 24.41 -6.92 15.17
C ILE A 165 25.51 -7.79 14.55
N ALA A 166 25.69 -7.73 13.21
CA ALA A 166 26.73 -8.49 12.53
C ALA A 166 28.14 -8.11 13.03
N LYS A 167 28.39 -6.81 13.21
CA LYS A 167 29.66 -6.31 13.75
C LYS A 167 29.91 -6.79 15.18
N ALA A 168 28.91 -6.70 16.05
CA ALA A 168 29.02 -7.18 17.43
C ALA A 168 29.33 -8.69 17.50
N LEU A 169 28.72 -9.50 16.63
CA LEU A 169 28.98 -10.94 16.57
C LEU A 169 30.41 -11.25 16.08
N THR A 170 30.93 -10.51 15.09
CA THR A 170 32.32 -10.68 14.62
C THR A 170 33.38 -10.21 15.62
N GLU A 171 33.07 -9.23 16.48
CA GLU A 171 33.99 -8.76 17.52
C GLU A 171 34.05 -9.75 18.71
N THR A 172 32.93 -10.40 19.06
CA THR A 172 32.89 -11.41 20.14
C THR A 172 33.68 -12.69 19.81
N GLU A 173 33.83 -13.05 18.53
CA GLU A 173 34.64 -14.22 18.12
C GLU A 173 36.15 -13.96 18.23
N THR A 174 36.61 -12.70 18.23
CA THR A 174 38.04 -12.38 18.27
C THR A 174 38.62 -12.35 19.70
N GLU A 175 37.79 -12.17 20.72
CA GLU A 175 38.23 -12.17 22.13
C GLU A 175 38.27 -13.57 22.77
N THR A 176 37.71 -14.60 22.13
CA THR A 176 37.64 -15.96 22.71
C THR A 176 38.84 -16.85 22.32
N GLU A 177 39.68 -16.45 21.35
CA GLU A 177 40.84 -17.25 20.92
C GLU A 177 42.15 -16.94 21.66
N THR A 178 42.19 -15.98 22.59
CA THR A 178 43.46 -15.56 23.25
C THR A 178 43.74 -16.18 24.63
N GLU A 179 42.91 -17.11 25.13
CA GLU A 179 43.10 -17.71 26.49
C GLU A 179 43.57 -19.17 26.51
N THR A 180 43.98 -19.77 25.38
CA THR A 180 44.37 -21.21 25.34
C THR A 180 45.81 -21.50 24.90
N GLU A 181 46.79 -20.72 25.35
CA GLU A 181 48.20 -21.15 25.26
C GLU A 181 49.02 -20.66 26.46
N THR A 182 48.94 -21.32 27.62
CA THR A 182 50.04 -21.31 28.62
C THR A 182 49.86 -22.35 29.74
N GLU A 183 49.83 -23.65 29.43
CA GLU A 183 50.16 -24.67 30.44
C GLU A 183 50.92 -25.84 29.80
N THR A 184 52.25 -25.75 29.78
CA THR A 184 53.16 -26.91 29.83
C THR A 184 54.56 -26.43 30.23
N GLU A 185 54.89 -26.52 31.52
CA GLU A 185 56.23 -26.84 32.04
C GLU A 185 56.21 -26.76 33.57
N THR A 186 56.09 -27.89 34.27
CA THR A 186 57.17 -28.46 35.11
C THR A 186 56.79 -29.82 35.69
#